data_AF-A0A133VHV8-F1
#
_entry.id   AF-A0A133VHV8-F1
#
_cell.length_a   1.000
_cell.length_b   1.000
_cell.length_c   1.000
_cell.angle_alpha   90.00
_cell.angle_beta   90.00
_cell.angle_gamma   90.00
#
_symmetry.space_group_name_H-M   'P 1'
#
loop_
_entity.id
_entity.type
_entity.pdbx_description
1 polymer ?
#
loop_
_entity_poly.entity_id
_entity_poly.type
_entity_poly.pdbx_seq_one_letter_code
_entity_poly.pdbx_strand_id
1 'polypeptide(L)'
;MTPHCLRKAFKSVLRAPTKNGGRLDEGTQEFFMGHILPGTQDEYYDKDNIEYHREEYSKLDFSSDEENIEFNGGEKKVSDKLVDEEELSDYLERGWKFVEKIGDEQFIIRRGEDS
;
A
#
# COMPACT_ATOMS: atom_id res chain seq x y z
N MET A 1 -10.81 0.27 12.17
CA MET A 1 -10.34 -0.92 11.42
C MET A 1 -11.53 -1.82 11.14
N THR A 2 -11.93 -1.97 9.87
CA THR A 2 -12.94 -2.97 9.48
C THR A 2 -12.24 -4.28 9.10
N PRO A 3 -12.86 -5.46 9.28
CA PRO A 3 -12.24 -6.75 8.92
C PRO A 3 -11.74 -6.84 7.46
N HIS A 4 -12.26 -5.96 6.58
CA HIS A 4 -11.94 -5.91 5.16
C HIS A 4 -10.64 -5.13 4.83
N CYS A 5 -10.04 -4.43 5.80
CA CYS A 5 -8.84 -3.62 5.55
C CYS A 5 -7.66 -4.49 5.07
N LEU A 6 -7.41 -5.61 5.74
CA LEU A 6 -6.33 -6.52 5.39
C LEU A 6 -6.53 -7.13 4.00
N ARG A 7 -7.76 -7.54 3.69
CA ARG A 7 -8.11 -8.09 2.38
C ARG A 7 -7.86 -7.07 1.26
N LYS A 8 -8.19 -5.79 1.48
CA LYS A 8 -7.92 -4.72 0.50
C LYS A 8 -6.43 -4.44 0.35
N ALA A 9 -5.70 -4.33 1.47
CA ALA A 9 -4.27 -4.09 1.45
C ALA A 9 -3.55 -5.22 0.68
N PHE A 10 -3.89 -6.46 0.98
CA PHE A 10 -3.31 -7.61 0.29
C PHE A 10 -3.66 -7.63 -1.20
N LYS A 11 -4.93 -7.37 -1.57
CA LYS A 11 -5.34 -7.24 -2.98
C LYS A 11 -4.56 -6.14 -3.72
N SER A 12 -4.21 -5.05 -3.03
CA SER A 12 -3.41 -3.97 -3.59
C SER A 12 -2.00 -4.45 -3.93
N VAL A 13 -1.35 -5.16 -3.01
CA VAL A 13 -0.02 -5.75 -3.20
C VAL A 13 -0.02 -6.72 -4.39
N LEU A 14 -1.03 -7.57 -4.51
CA LEU A 14 -1.15 -8.52 -5.63
C LEU A 14 -1.28 -7.83 -7.00
N ARG A 15 -1.86 -6.63 -7.04
CA ARG A 15 -2.06 -5.86 -8.27
C ARG A 15 -0.86 -4.97 -8.62
N ALA A 16 0.01 -4.68 -7.67
CA ALA A 16 1.16 -3.81 -7.87
C ALA A 16 2.20 -4.47 -8.80
N PRO A 17 3.12 -3.68 -9.39
CA PRO A 17 4.31 -4.23 -10.02
C PRO A 17 5.10 -5.07 -9.03
N THR A 18 5.57 -6.22 -9.50
CA THR A 18 6.54 -7.07 -8.80
C THR A 18 7.91 -6.42 -8.76
N LYS A 19 8.80 -6.93 -7.92
CA LYS A 19 10.20 -6.47 -7.80
C LYS A 19 10.97 -6.44 -9.13
N ASN A 20 10.54 -7.25 -10.10
CA ASN A 20 11.17 -7.37 -11.42
C ASN A 20 10.47 -6.54 -12.52
N GLY A 21 9.52 -5.68 -12.17
CA GLY A 21 8.85 -4.76 -13.12
C GLY A 21 7.70 -5.38 -13.94
N GLY A 22 7.29 -6.62 -13.65
CA GLY A 22 6.11 -7.27 -14.23
C GLY A 22 4.91 -7.28 -13.27
N ARG A 23 3.74 -7.80 -13.69
CA ARG A 23 2.57 -7.99 -12.81
C ARG A 23 2.26 -9.48 -12.68
N LEU A 24 1.66 -9.87 -11.55
CA LEU A 24 1.12 -11.22 -11.38
C LEU A 24 -0.03 -11.47 -12.35
N ASP A 25 -0.11 -12.70 -12.85
CA ASP A 25 -1.26 -13.17 -13.62
C ASP A 25 -2.56 -13.08 -12.80
N GLU A 26 -3.68 -12.82 -13.47
CA GLU A 26 -4.98 -12.68 -12.82
C GLU A 26 -5.40 -13.96 -12.08
N GLY A 27 -5.08 -15.14 -12.63
CA GLY A 27 -5.34 -16.42 -11.97
C GLY A 27 -4.60 -16.57 -10.65
N THR A 28 -3.31 -16.21 -10.61
CA THR A 28 -2.50 -16.25 -9.38
C THR A 28 -3.00 -15.24 -8.34
N GLN A 29 -3.44 -14.05 -8.77
CA GLN A 29 -4.03 -13.06 -7.86
C GLN A 29 -5.31 -13.60 -7.20
N GLU A 30 -6.21 -14.17 -7.99
CA GLU A 30 -7.49 -14.69 -7.52
C GLU A 30 -7.31 -15.93 -6.63
N PHE A 31 -6.35 -16.81 -6.96
CA PHE A 31 -5.96 -17.94 -6.11
C PHE A 31 -5.44 -17.48 -4.74
N PHE A 32 -4.54 -16.49 -4.68
CA PHE A 32 -4.06 -15.92 -3.42
C PHE A 32 -5.17 -15.21 -2.62
N MET A 33 -6.17 -14.65 -3.31
CA MET A 33 -7.37 -14.08 -2.67
C MET A 33 -8.37 -15.14 -2.19
N GLY A 34 -8.10 -16.42 -2.45
CA GLY A 34 -8.94 -17.56 -2.13
C GLY A 34 -10.23 -17.61 -2.96
N HIS A 35 -10.24 -16.99 -4.13
CA HIS A 35 -11.38 -17.05 -5.04
C HIS A 35 -11.37 -18.37 -5.83
N ILE A 36 -12.57 -18.90 -6.07
CA ILE A 36 -12.76 -20.10 -6.90
C ILE A 36 -12.62 -19.66 -8.36
N LEU A 37 -11.60 -20.17 -9.05
CA LEU A 37 -11.38 -19.87 -10.45
C LEU A 37 -12.44 -20.57 -11.32
N PRO A 38 -13.11 -19.87 -12.25
CA PRO A 38 -14.11 -20.48 -13.11
C PRO A 38 -13.45 -21.35 -14.20
N GLY A 39 -13.81 -22.64 -14.28
CA GLY A 39 -13.45 -23.51 -15.40
C GLY A 39 -12.36 -24.55 -15.08
N THR A 40 -11.57 -24.92 -16.10
CA THR A 40 -10.57 -26.01 -16.06
C THR A 40 -9.20 -25.58 -15.52
N GLN A 41 -9.07 -24.36 -14.98
CA GLN A 41 -7.78 -23.86 -14.45
C GLN A 41 -7.47 -24.36 -13.03
N ASP A 42 -8.41 -25.03 -12.37
CA ASP A 42 -8.26 -25.60 -11.02
C ASP A 42 -7.06 -26.56 -10.92
N GLU A 43 -6.75 -27.28 -12.00
CA GLU A 43 -5.62 -28.24 -12.06
C GLU A 43 -4.23 -27.56 -12.01
N TYR A 44 -4.12 -26.30 -12.48
CA TYR A 44 -2.87 -25.53 -12.41
C TYR A 44 -2.69 -24.83 -11.06
N TYR A 45 -3.79 -24.49 -10.40
CA TYR A 45 -3.82 -23.76 -9.13
C TYR A 45 -4.23 -24.68 -7.97
N ASP A 46 -3.71 -25.91 -8.00
CA ASP A 46 -3.92 -26.87 -6.91
C ASP A 46 -2.95 -26.60 -5.76
N LYS A 47 -3.38 -26.92 -4.54
CA LYS A 47 -2.62 -26.70 -3.30
C LYS A 47 -1.31 -27.49 -3.27
N ASP A 48 -1.19 -28.52 -4.10
CA ASP A 48 0.02 -29.33 -4.25
C ASP A 48 1.14 -28.61 -5.04
N ASN A 49 0.82 -27.57 -5.83
CA ASN A 49 1.81 -26.77 -6.57
C ASN A 49 2.49 -25.69 -5.69
N ILE A 50 2.87 -26.06 -4.47
CA ILE A 50 3.40 -25.16 -3.44
C ILE A 50 4.64 -24.39 -3.91
N GLU A 51 5.52 -25.06 -4.67
CA GLU A 51 6.79 -24.48 -5.10
C GLU A 51 6.59 -23.35 -6.11
N TYR A 52 5.70 -23.54 -7.08
CA TYR A 52 5.31 -22.50 -8.04
C TYR A 52 4.72 -21.28 -7.32
N HIS A 53 3.76 -21.51 -6.41
CA HIS A 53 3.14 -20.41 -5.66
C HIS A 53 4.12 -19.69 -4.74
N ARG A 54 5.11 -20.39 -4.17
CA ARG A 54 6.17 -19.78 -3.37
C ARG A 54 7.02 -18.85 -4.24
N GLU A 55 7.38 -19.28 -5.44
CA GLU A 55 8.15 -18.47 -6.38
C GLU A 55 7.37 -17.20 -6.76
N GLU A 56 6.10 -17.34 -7.13
CA GLU A 56 5.23 -16.21 -7.46
C GLU A 56 5.04 -15.25 -6.28
N TYR A 57 4.86 -15.77 -5.06
CA TYR A 57 4.75 -14.96 -3.86
C TYR A 57 6.04 -14.19 -3.56
N SER A 58 7.21 -14.77 -3.84
CA SER A 58 8.50 -14.11 -3.58
C SER A 58 8.73 -12.86 -4.44
N LYS A 59 8.10 -12.81 -5.62
CA LYS A 59 8.15 -11.69 -6.58
C LYS A 59 7.36 -10.48 -6.08
N LEU A 60 6.42 -10.67 -5.15
CA LEU A 60 5.64 -9.59 -4.56
C LEU A 60 6.54 -8.58 -3.87
N ASP A 61 6.22 -7.31 -4.10
CA ASP A 61 6.80 -6.22 -3.36
C ASP A 61 5.84 -5.75 -2.27
N PHE A 62 6.31 -5.88 -1.02
CA PHE A 62 5.60 -5.39 0.16
C PHE A 62 6.19 -4.06 0.65
N SER A 63 7.17 -3.51 -0.08
CA SER A 63 7.63 -2.15 0.16
C SER A 63 6.41 -1.23 0.04
N SER A 64 6.15 -0.49 1.11
CA SER A 64 5.11 0.53 1.08
C SER A 64 5.71 1.71 0.35
N ASP A 65 5.65 1.70 -0.98
CA ASP A 65 5.71 2.96 -1.71
C ASP A 65 4.51 3.77 -1.22
N GLU A 66 4.76 4.74 -0.34
CA GLU A 66 3.77 5.68 0.20
C GLU A 66 2.94 6.35 -0.93
N GLU A 67 3.40 6.24 -2.17
CA GLU A 67 2.81 6.88 -3.34
C GLU A 67 1.67 6.11 -4.04
N ASN A 68 1.53 4.79 -3.86
CA ASN A 68 0.66 3.97 -4.73
C ASN A 68 -0.42 3.11 -4.06
N ILE A 69 -0.74 3.31 -2.78
CA ILE A 69 -1.96 2.70 -2.23
C ILE A 69 -3.18 3.56 -2.59
N GLU A 70 -3.71 3.38 -3.80
CA GLU A 70 -5.08 3.75 -4.12
C GLU A 70 -6.06 2.84 -3.35
N PHE A 71 -6.18 3.05 -2.04
CA PHE A 71 -7.33 2.56 -1.30
C PHE A 71 -8.57 3.18 -1.95
N ASN A 72 -9.36 2.36 -2.65
CA ASN A 72 -10.70 2.70 -3.12
C ASN A 72 -11.64 2.89 -1.91
N GLY A 73 -11.47 4.04 -1.28
CA GLY A 73 -12.17 4.62 -0.15
C GLY A 73 -11.53 5.98 0.00
N GLY A 74 -12.23 7.05 -0.37
CA GLY A 74 -11.66 8.38 -0.60
C GLY A 74 -11.00 9.01 0.63
N GLU A 75 -9.81 8.57 0.96
CA GLU A 75 -8.94 9.15 1.95
C GLU A 75 -7.99 10.08 1.20
N LYS A 76 -8.17 11.39 1.41
CA LYS A 76 -7.28 12.42 0.88
C LYS A 76 -5.83 12.04 1.26
N LYS A 77 -4.92 12.02 0.28
CA LYS A 77 -3.49 11.90 0.55
C LYS A 77 -3.09 12.99 1.54
N VAL A 78 -2.88 12.61 2.80
CA VAL A 78 -2.31 13.49 3.81
C VAL A 78 -0.86 13.11 3.95
N SER A 79 0.01 14.07 3.65
CA SER A 79 1.45 13.93 3.83
C SER A 79 1.81 14.53 5.19
N ASP A 80 2.39 13.71 6.06
CA ASP A 80 2.86 14.11 7.38
C ASP A 80 4.39 14.20 7.36
N LYS A 81 4.94 15.26 7.95
CA LYS A 81 6.40 15.46 8.07
C LYS A 81 6.76 15.86 9.50
N LEU A 82 7.92 15.40 9.94
CA LEU A 82 8.56 15.83 11.17
C LEU A 82 9.62 16.88 10.82
N VAL A 83 9.55 18.05 11.44
CA VAL A 83 10.42 19.20 11.16
C VAL A 83 10.89 19.83 12.46
N ASP A 84 12.06 20.45 12.42
CA ASP A 84 12.58 21.24 13.55
C ASP A 84 12.00 22.66 13.54
N GLU A 85 12.17 23.41 14.64
CA GLU A 85 11.63 24.77 14.80
C GLU A 85 12.08 25.72 13.68
N GLU A 86 13.33 25.60 13.23
CA GLU A 86 13.91 26.44 12.18
C GLU A 86 13.22 26.25 10.83
N GLU A 87 12.79 25.02 10.51
CA GLU A 87 12.14 24.69 9.24
C GLU A 87 10.62 24.88 9.29
N LEU A 88 10.03 24.84 10.48
CA LEU A 88 8.59 24.93 10.69
C LEU A 88 7.98 26.15 9.99
N SER A 89 8.63 27.31 10.09
CA SER A 89 8.11 28.56 9.52
C SER A 89 7.96 28.49 7.99
N ASP A 90 8.94 27.93 7.29
CA ASP A 90 8.92 27.79 5.83
C ASP A 90 7.77 26.88 5.37
N TYR A 91 7.55 25.78 6.10
CA TYR A 91 6.47 24.85 5.79
C TYR A 91 5.08 25.44 6.07
N LEU A 92 4.92 26.20 7.16
CA LEU A 92 3.64 26.87 7.46
C LEU A 92 3.28 27.91 6.39
N GLU A 93 4.26 28.68 5.88
CA GLU A 93 4.03 29.60 4.75
C GLU A 93 3.63 28.87 3.47
N ARG A 94 4.15 27.65 3.26
CA ARG A 94 3.86 26.80 2.11
C ARG A 94 2.55 26.01 2.25
N GLY A 95 1.72 26.38 3.23
CA GLY A 95 0.37 25.85 3.44
C GLY A 95 0.31 24.54 4.22
N TRP A 96 1.39 24.14 4.89
CA TRP A 96 1.35 23.02 5.83
C TRP A 96 0.66 23.45 7.13
N LYS A 97 -0.06 22.53 7.77
CA LYS A 97 -0.77 22.75 9.03
C LYS A 97 -0.03 22.05 10.17
N PHE A 98 0.25 22.77 11.24
CA PHE A 98 0.82 22.18 12.45
C PHE A 98 -0.16 21.19 13.09
N VAL A 99 0.35 20.02 13.50
CA VAL A 99 -0.42 18.95 14.13
C VAL A 99 -0.06 18.82 15.61
N GLU A 100 1.21 18.54 15.91
CA GLU A 100 1.64 18.21 17.28
C GLU A 100 3.14 18.50 17.47
N LYS A 101 3.53 18.85 18.70
CA LYS A 101 4.93 19.05 19.09
C LYS A 101 5.44 17.78 19.77
N ILE A 102 6.55 17.23 19.29
CA ILE A 102 7.23 16.10 19.92
C ILE A 102 8.48 16.62 20.63
N GLY A 103 8.45 16.61 21.96
CA GLY A 103 9.55 17.12 22.78
C GLY A 103 9.71 18.64 22.69
N ASP A 104 10.94 19.14 22.82
CA ASP A 104 11.22 20.57 22.88
C ASP A 104 11.50 21.21 21.51
N GLU A 105 11.95 20.44 20.51
CA GLU A 105 12.49 21.00 19.25
C GLU A 105 11.85 20.42 17.98
N GLN A 106 10.99 19.39 18.06
CA GLN A 106 10.42 18.72 16.89
C GLN A 106 8.91 18.93 16.76
N PHE A 107 8.43 19.10 15.52
CA PHE A 107 7.05 19.42 15.20
C PHE A 107 6.55 18.54 14.05
N ILE A 108 5.36 17.96 14.21
CA ILE A 108 4.64 17.27 13.15
C ILE A 108 3.79 18.29 12.40
N ILE A 109 3.99 18.35 11.09
CA ILE A 109 3.20 19.15 10.16
C ILE A 109 2.49 18.23 9.16
N ARG A 110 1.29 18.63 8.74
CA ARG A 110 0.45 17.89 7.79
C ARG A 110 0.04 18.78 6.64
N ARG A 111 0.18 18.28 5.42
CA ARG A 111 -0.40 18.88 4.23
C ARG A 111 -1.38 17.90 3.60
N GLY A 112 -2.65 18.31 3.59
CA GLY A 112 -3.68 17.66 2.78
C GLY A 112 -3.75 18.36 1.43
N GLU A 113 -3.96 17.60 0.36
CA GLU A 113 -4.47 18.16 -0.89
C GLU A 113 -5.90 18.66 -0.62
N ASP A 114 -6.01 19.96 -0.32
CA ASP A 114 -7.27 20.68 -0.38
C ASP A 114 -7.65 20.76 -1.87
N SER A 115 -8.84 20.23 -2.17
CA SER A 115 -9.45 19.92 -3.48
C SER A 115 -9.36 21.00 -4.55
#